data_AF-A0A081BXL5-F1
#
_entry.id   AF-A0A081BXL5-F1
#
_cell.length_a   1.000
_cell.length_b   1.000
_cell.length_c   1.000
_cell.angle_alpha   90.00
_cell.angle_beta   90.00
_cell.angle_gamma   90.00
#
_symmetry.space_group_name_H-M   'P 1'
#
loop_
_entity.id
_entity.type
_entity.pdbx_description
1 polymer ?
#
loop_
_entity_poly.entity_id
_entity_poly.type
_entity_poly.pdbx_seq_one_letter_code
_entity_poly.pdbx_strand_id
1 'polypeptide(L)'
;MCHYVCWMAPFMVLGTALKNILKWPSLHLKANIEQCINCKCCNKACPMSLPVNEMVQRAAMQHSECILCGECVEICPKDVIRYTFSRPQ
;
A
#
# COMPACT_ATOMS: atom_id res chain seq x y z
N MET A 1 -32.78 -1.42 20.91
CA MET A 1 -32.86 -1.36 19.44
C MET A 1 -31.55 -1.87 18.81
N CYS A 2 -31.37 -3.17 18.59
CA CYS A 2 -30.14 -3.72 17.96
C CYS A 2 -30.41 -4.83 16.92
N HIS A 3 -31.64 -4.98 16.42
CA HIS A 3 -32.01 -6.10 15.54
C HIS A 3 -32.18 -5.74 14.05
N TYR A 4 -32.08 -4.46 13.66
CA TYR A 4 -32.34 -4.04 12.28
C TYR A 4 -31.10 -3.98 11.38
N VAL A 5 -29.88 -3.99 11.93
CA VAL A 5 -28.64 -3.83 11.15
C VAL A 5 -28.11 -5.18 10.61
N CYS A 6 -28.70 -6.31 11.02
CA CYS A 6 -28.28 -7.64 10.56
C CYS A 6 -28.68 -7.92 9.09
N TRP A 7 -29.70 -7.24 8.54
CA TRP A 7 -30.04 -7.28 7.11
C TRP A 7 -28.97 -6.62 6.24
N MET A 8 -28.24 -5.62 6.76
CA MET A 8 -27.17 -4.96 6.00
C MET A 8 -25.91 -5.83 5.90
N ALA A 9 -25.76 -6.82 6.77
CA ALA A 9 -24.63 -7.75 6.74
C ALA A 9 -24.54 -8.53 5.42
N PRO A 10 -25.61 -9.14 4.86
CA PRO A 10 -25.54 -9.77 3.55
C PRO A 10 -25.16 -8.80 2.42
N PHE A 11 -25.58 -7.53 2.46
CA PHE A 11 -25.17 -6.52 1.47
C PHE A 11 -23.68 -6.16 1.58
N MET A 12 -23.13 -6.03 2.79
CA MET A 12 -21.70 -5.79 3.00
C MET A 12 -20.84 -6.99 2.58
N VAL A 13 -21.30 -8.21 2.87
CA VAL A 13 -20.62 -9.45 2.45
C VAL A 13 -20.61 -9.57 0.92
N LEU A 14 -21.73 -9.29 0.26
CA LEU A 14 -21.83 -9.29 -1.20
C LEU A 14 -20.93 -8.21 -1.83
N GLY A 15 -20.89 -6.99 -1.25
CA GLY A 15 -20.01 -5.91 -1.71
C GLY A 15 -18.52 -6.23 -1.56
N THR A 16 -18.15 -6.93 -0.49
CA THR A 16 -16.75 -7.35 -0.23
C THR A 16 -16.32 -8.44 -1.20
N ALA A 17 -17.18 -9.41 -1.48
CA ALA A 17 -16.93 -10.44 -2.50
C ALA A 17 -16.80 -9.84 -3.91
N LEU A 18 -17.64 -8.84 -4.25
CA LEU A 18 -17.60 -8.14 -5.53
C LEU A 18 -16.29 -7.34 -5.71
N LYS A 19 -15.82 -6.67 -4.66
CA LYS A 19 -14.56 -5.92 -4.64
C LYS A 19 -13.33 -6.83 -4.88
N ASN A 20 -13.34 -8.04 -4.31
CA ASN A 20 -12.25 -9.01 -4.47
C ASN A 20 -12.23 -9.64 -5.89
N ILE A 21 -13.39 -9.86 -6.51
CA ILE A 21 -13.51 -10.44 -7.85
C ILE A 21 -13.16 -9.42 -8.95
N LEU A 22 -13.51 -8.14 -8.78
CA LEU A 22 -13.33 -7.12 -9.82
C LEU A 22 -11.88 -6.64 -10.01
N LYS A 23 -10.90 -7.17 -9.25
CA LYS A 23 -9.53 -6.60 -9.14
C LYS A 23 -9.58 -5.09 -9.12
N TRP A 24 -10.41 -4.57 -8.22
CA TRP A 24 -10.60 -3.14 -8.13
C TRP A 24 -9.25 -2.46 -7.90
N PRO A 25 -9.04 -1.29 -8.52
CA PRO A 25 -7.83 -0.53 -8.32
C PRO A 25 -7.57 -0.40 -6.82
N SER A 26 -6.39 -0.84 -6.40
CA SER A 26 -5.98 -0.77 -5.00
C SER A 26 -4.91 0.28 -4.90
N LEU A 27 -4.97 1.02 -3.79
CA LEU A 27 -3.88 1.89 -3.41
C LEU A 27 -2.66 1.01 -3.13
N HIS A 28 -1.58 1.29 -3.85
CA HIS A 28 -0.28 0.66 -3.61
C HIS A 28 0.84 1.68 -3.82
N LEU A 29 2.04 1.32 -3.36
CA LEU A 29 3.23 2.14 -3.54
C LEU A 29 3.89 1.77 -4.88
N LYS A 30 4.36 2.79 -5.60
CA LYS A 30 5.21 2.66 -6.78
C LYS A 30 6.49 3.44 -6.51
N ALA A 31 7.62 2.92 -6.96
CA ALA A 31 8.91 3.58 -6.80
C ALA A 31 9.64 3.70 -8.13
N ASN A 32 10.41 4.78 -8.30
CA ASN A 32 11.31 4.98 -9.43
C ASN A 32 12.77 4.75 -9.01
N ILE A 33 13.34 3.62 -9.42
CA ILE A 33 14.70 3.25 -9.06
C ILE A 33 15.76 4.24 -9.55
N GLU A 34 15.55 4.88 -10.71
CA GLU A 34 16.52 5.80 -11.33
C GLU A 34 16.77 7.05 -10.48
N GLN A 35 15.79 7.44 -9.67
CA GLN A 35 15.86 8.61 -8.80
C GLN A 35 16.34 8.26 -7.39
N CYS A 36 16.52 6.97 -7.08
CA CYS A 36 16.90 6.50 -5.76
C CYS A 36 18.39 6.70 -5.50
N ILE A 37 18.72 7.54 -4.51
CA ILE A 37 20.11 7.80 -4.07
C ILE A 37 20.61 6.83 -2.97
N ASN A 38 19.86 5.77 -2.70
CA ASN A 38 20.22 4.75 -1.70
C ASN A 38 20.53 5.28 -0.27
N CYS A 39 19.86 6.36 0.17
CA CYS A 39 20.11 6.99 1.47
C CYS A 39 19.58 6.20 2.68
N LYS A 40 18.73 5.19 2.45
CA LYS A 40 18.10 4.32 3.48
C LYS A 40 17.22 5.04 4.53
N CYS A 41 16.85 6.30 4.32
CA CYS A 41 15.94 7.02 5.24
C CYS A 41 14.57 6.32 5.36
N CYS A 42 14.04 5.80 4.25
CA CYS A 42 12.77 5.07 4.24
C CYS A 42 12.75 3.81 5.11
N ASN A 43 13.89 3.11 5.27
CA ASN A 43 13.98 1.95 6.16
C ASN A 43 13.85 2.37 7.63
N LYS A 44 14.49 3.47 8.00
CA LYS A 44 14.49 3.98 9.38
C LYS A 44 13.13 4.54 9.79
N ALA A 45 12.43 5.16 8.85
CA ALA A 45 11.12 5.74 9.11
C ALA A 45 9.99 4.69 9.10
N CYS A 46 10.17 3.56 8.42
CA CYS A 46 9.13 2.54 8.34
C CYS A 46 8.79 1.97 9.74
N PRO A 47 7.57 2.16 10.27
CA PRO A 47 7.19 1.65 11.59
C PRO A 47 7.18 0.12 11.65
N MET A 48 7.00 -0.53 10.49
CA MET A 48 7.06 -1.98 10.33
C MET A 48 8.49 -2.51 10.14
N SER A 49 9.51 -1.64 10.22
CA SER A 49 10.93 -1.99 10.05
C SER A 49 11.23 -2.74 8.75
N LEU A 50 10.49 -2.46 7.67
CA LEU A 50 10.68 -3.13 6.38
C LEU A 50 11.92 -2.62 5.66
N PRO A 51 12.59 -3.47 4.85
CA PRO A 51 13.71 -3.06 4.00
C PRO A 51 13.20 -2.30 2.75
N VAL A 52 12.51 -1.18 2.94
CA VAL A 52 11.87 -0.38 1.88
C VAL A 52 12.85 0.02 0.77
N ASN A 53 14.09 0.35 1.13
CA ASN A 53 15.14 0.67 0.19
C ASN A 53 15.45 -0.49 -0.76
N GLU A 54 15.51 -1.73 -0.27
CA GLU A 54 15.66 -2.91 -1.15
C GLU A 54 14.40 -3.14 -1.99
N MET A 55 13.22 -2.89 -1.43
CA MET A 55 11.95 -2.95 -2.18
C MET A 55 11.95 -1.99 -3.37
N VAL A 56 12.46 -0.77 -3.18
CA VAL A 56 12.66 0.21 -4.26
C VAL A 56 13.65 -0.32 -5.31
N GLN A 57 14.79 -0.88 -4.87
CA GLN A 57 15.82 -1.42 -5.77
C GLN A 57 15.35 -2.65 -6.56
N ARG A 58 14.40 -3.41 -6.03
CA ARG A 58 13.79 -4.56 -6.71
C ARG A 58 12.56 -4.18 -7.55
N ALA A 59 12.21 -2.88 -7.59
CA ALA A 59 10.95 -2.38 -8.16
C ALA A 59 9.70 -3.11 -7.62
N ALA A 60 9.79 -3.68 -6.41
CA ALA A 60 8.80 -4.53 -5.79
C ALA A 60 8.37 -3.92 -4.46
N MET A 61 7.45 -2.95 -4.54
CA MET A 61 6.96 -2.19 -3.39
C MET A 61 5.78 -2.85 -2.67
N GLN A 62 5.38 -4.06 -3.09
CA GLN A 62 4.33 -4.84 -2.44
C GLN A 62 4.96 -5.73 -1.37
N HIS A 63 4.45 -5.66 -0.15
CA HIS A 63 4.87 -6.50 0.97
C HIS A 63 3.66 -6.80 1.86
N SER A 64 3.53 -8.04 2.36
CA SER A 64 2.39 -8.46 3.20
C SER A 64 2.24 -7.59 4.45
N GLU A 65 3.37 -7.27 5.07
CA GLU A 65 3.45 -6.43 6.27
C GLU A 65 3.33 -4.92 5.99
N CYS A 66 3.20 -4.49 4.72
CA CYS A 66 3.07 -3.07 4.41
C CYS A 66 1.65 -2.58 4.71
N ILE A 67 1.51 -1.79 5.77
CA ILE A 67 0.23 -1.16 6.17
C ILE A 67 -0.12 0.12 5.40
N LEU A 68 0.64 0.47 4.35
CA LEU A 68 0.43 1.68 3.53
C LEU A 68 0.42 3.01 4.31
N CYS A 69 1.15 3.10 5.43
CA CYS A 69 1.18 4.26 6.32
C CYS A 69 1.70 5.57 5.68
N GLY A 70 2.55 5.49 4.67
CA GLY A 70 3.02 6.66 3.91
C GLY A 70 4.31 7.31 4.38
N GLU A 71 4.83 6.93 5.55
CA GLU A 71 6.05 7.52 6.10
C GLU A 71 7.25 7.48 5.12
N CYS A 72 7.36 6.40 4.36
CA CYS A 72 8.42 6.25 3.36
C CYS A 72 8.31 7.22 2.18
N VAL A 73 7.11 7.70 1.86
CA VAL A 73 6.85 8.74 0.84
C VAL A 73 7.30 10.09 1.40
N GLU A 74 6.86 10.42 2.61
CA GLU A 74 7.12 11.73 3.24
C GLU A 74 8.60 11.97 3.53
N ILE A 75 9.31 10.95 4.04
CA ILE A 75 10.73 11.10 4.40
C ILE A 75 11.66 11.10 3.17
N CYS A 76 11.18 10.77 1.97
CA CYS A 76 12.03 10.61 0.81
C CYS A 76 12.46 11.97 0.24
N PRO A 77 13.75 12.37 0.32
CA PRO A 77 14.19 13.69 -0.14
C PRO A 77 14.15 13.86 -1.66
N LYS A 78 13.94 12.76 -2.41
CA LYS A 78 13.89 12.72 -3.87
C LYS A 78 12.49 12.37 -4.40
N ASP A 79 11.49 12.23 -3.52
CA ASP A 79 10.12 11.86 -3.88
C ASP A 79 10.06 10.62 -4.81
N VAL A 80 10.90 9.63 -4.48
CA VAL A 80 11.08 8.41 -5.29
C VAL A 80 9.87 7.48 -5.19
N ILE A 81 9.23 7.47 -4.02
CA ILE A 81 8.14 6.57 -3.68
C ILE A 81 6.85 7.37 -3.74
N ARG A 82 5.84 6.87 -4.44
CA ARG A 82 4.55 7.53 -4.61
C ARG A 82 3.40 6.56 -4.45
N TYR A 83 2.26 7.09 -4.01
CA TYR A 83 1.00 6.37 -4.07
C TYR A 83 0.48 6.30 -5.49
N THR A 84 -0.01 5.12 -5.88
CA THR A 84 -0.71 4.91 -7.14
C THR A 84 -1.97 4.10 -6.90
N PHE A 85 -3.01 4.41 -7.66
CA PHE A 85 -4.28 3.72 -7.60
C PHE A 85 -4.49 2.97 -8.91
N SER A 86 -3.87 1.80 -8.99
CA SER A 86 -3.88 0.97 -10.21
C SER A 86 -4.17 -0.49 -9.85
N ARG A 87 -4.48 -1.31 -10.85
CA ARG A 87 -4.65 -2.76 -10.66
C ARG A 87 -3.35 -3.32 -10.05
N PRO A 88 -3.41 -4.11 -8.97
CA PRO A 88 -2.21 -4.68 -8.35
C PRO A 88 -1.43 -5.48 -9.40
N GLN A 89 -0.14 -5.20 -9.48
CA GLN A 89 0.81 -5.82 -10.41
C GLN A 89 1.28 -7.16 -9.87
#